data_AF-F9GAB8-F1
#
_entry.id   AF-F9GAB8-F1
#
_cell.length_a   1.000
_cell.length_b   1.000
_cell.length_c   1.000
_cell.angle_alpha   90.00
_cell.angle_beta   90.00
_cell.angle_gamma   90.00
#
_symmetry.space_group_name_H-M   'P 1'
#
loop_
_entity.id
_entity.type
_entity.pdbx_description
1 polymer ?
#
loop_
_entity_poly.entity_id
_entity_poly.type
_entity_poly.pdbx_seq_one_letter_code
_entity_poly.pdbx_strand_id
1 'polypeptide(L)'
;MISGMNTQTRVILDVGAQVIDLTNLEFAKQWLARYQDDDNTQAVVCFNEDDEIIVLDRSGKVEELETSPFVEHMDRCLVFLDESHTRGTDLKLPPNYRAVVTLGAGLTKDRLVQACMRMRKLGKGQSVEFCVPWEIEQKIIRLKPQEKAARRGIAISDVLSWVITETCLDLRKAIPLWLNQGVRFSRHQVFWSKRKGDAVSRWAEQFLEEEAQTLDQRYRPRAGRITLDSLLDKAGALMTNELRARCDEFGLTELHTASLQEEQERELSPETEQERQVEKPPAAEPETHFVSQSLKDWILKGSSSIDITLFQAEHKPAFQTLNNTSAAQYFNVQAFPSTVRATLDFAKTVKGTFGARNYSDCFQRPSNGS
;
A
#
# COMPACT_ATOMS: atom_id res chain seq x y z
N MET A 1 -22.08 3.53 8.24
CA MET A 1 -22.58 2.21 7.81
C MET A 1 -22.92 1.28 8.98
N ILE A 2 -22.00 1.11 9.93
CA ILE A 2 -22.17 0.24 11.12
C ILE A 2 -23.25 0.76 12.10
N SER A 3 -23.60 2.04 12.02
CA SER A 3 -24.63 2.68 12.85
C SER A 3 -26.07 2.19 12.62
N GLY A 4 -26.33 1.42 11.54
CA GLY A 4 -27.64 0.83 11.23
C GLY A 4 -27.74 -0.67 11.56
N MET A 5 -26.74 -1.26 12.23
CA MET A 5 -26.72 -2.69 12.52
C MET A 5 -27.79 -3.07 13.55
N ASN A 6 -28.50 -4.17 13.27
CA ASN A 6 -29.46 -4.77 14.17
C ASN A 6 -28.75 -5.26 15.45
N THR A 7 -29.37 -5.06 16.62
CA THR A 7 -28.92 -5.51 17.95
C THR A 7 -28.83 -7.05 18.08
N GLN A 8 -29.15 -7.79 17.03
CA GLN A 8 -28.92 -9.23 16.94
C GLN A 8 -27.53 -9.60 16.43
N THR A 9 -26.72 -8.63 15.99
CA THR A 9 -25.38 -8.88 15.43
C THR A 9 -24.38 -9.16 16.54
N ARG A 10 -23.89 -10.40 16.61
CA ARG A 10 -22.92 -10.83 17.63
C ARG A 10 -21.48 -10.85 17.12
N VAL A 11 -21.28 -10.87 15.81
CA VAL A 11 -19.96 -10.92 15.17
C VAL A 11 -19.87 -9.90 14.06
N ILE A 12 -18.74 -9.19 13.95
CA ILE A 12 -18.41 -8.36 12.80
C ILE A 12 -17.12 -8.91 12.19
N LEU A 13 -17.17 -9.16 10.89
CA LEU A 13 -16.06 -9.61 10.05
C LEU A 13 -15.75 -8.50 9.05
N ASP A 14 -14.74 -7.68 9.35
CA ASP A 14 -14.38 -6.51 8.53
C ASP A 14 -13.42 -6.87 7.38
N VAL A 15 -13.86 -7.74 6.48
CA VAL A 15 -13.06 -8.21 5.34
C VAL A 15 -12.88 -7.11 4.28
N GLY A 16 -13.80 -6.15 4.26
CA GLY A 16 -13.79 -5.02 3.35
C GLY A 16 -13.01 -3.81 3.85
N ALA A 17 -12.31 -3.91 5.00
CA ALA A 17 -11.57 -2.83 5.64
C ALA A 17 -12.40 -1.54 5.71
N GLN A 18 -13.63 -1.63 6.21
CA GLN A 18 -14.55 -0.51 6.33
C GLN A 18 -14.38 0.25 7.66
N VAL A 19 -13.58 -0.29 8.59
CA VAL A 19 -13.15 0.40 9.81
C VAL A 19 -11.78 1.05 9.54
N ILE A 20 -11.78 2.29 9.03
CA ILE A 20 -10.58 2.93 8.46
C ILE A 20 -9.88 3.91 9.44
N ASP A 21 -10.55 4.31 10.53
CA ASP A 21 -10.07 5.38 11.42
C ASP A 21 -10.12 5.02 12.92
N LEU A 22 -10.30 3.75 13.24
CA LEU A 22 -10.36 3.27 14.62
C LEU A 22 -9.46 2.06 14.77
N THR A 23 -8.72 2.00 15.86
CA THR A 23 -8.12 0.74 16.29
C THR A 23 -9.22 -0.28 16.59
N ASN A 24 -8.87 -1.57 16.53
CA ASN A 24 -9.79 -2.65 16.89
C ASN A 24 -10.39 -2.46 18.29
N LEU A 25 -9.59 -1.98 19.24
CA LEU A 25 -10.02 -1.72 20.61
C LEU A 25 -10.99 -0.52 20.69
N GLU A 26 -10.71 0.58 19.99
CA GLU A 26 -11.60 1.74 19.95
C GLU A 26 -12.94 1.39 19.31
N PHE A 27 -12.92 0.63 18.21
CA PHE A 27 -14.11 0.11 17.58
C PHE A 27 -14.90 -0.81 18.51
N ALA A 28 -14.24 -1.76 19.17
CA ALA A 28 -14.85 -2.68 20.14
C ALA A 28 -15.53 -1.91 21.28
N LYS A 29 -14.89 -0.87 21.81
CA LYS A 29 -15.44 -0.01 22.86
C LYS A 29 -16.70 0.71 22.42
N GLN A 30 -16.67 1.34 21.24
CA GLN A 30 -17.84 2.03 20.69
C GLN A 30 -18.99 1.05 20.36
N TRP A 31 -18.65 -0.16 19.92
CA TRP A 31 -19.64 -1.16 19.60
C TRP A 31 -20.31 -1.75 20.86
N LEU A 32 -19.54 -2.05 21.91
CA LEU A 32 -20.06 -2.50 23.20
C LEU A 32 -21.02 -1.48 23.81
N ALA A 33 -20.72 -0.18 23.67
CA ALA A 33 -21.58 0.89 24.17
C ALA A 33 -22.99 0.89 23.54
N ARG A 34 -23.19 0.28 22.35
CA ARG A 34 -24.53 0.13 21.76
C ARG A 34 -25.38 -0.96 22.42
N TYR A 35 -24.76 -1.81 23.24
CA TYR A 35 -25.42 -2.88 23.96
C TYR A 35 -25.62 -2.56 25.44
N GLN A 36 -25.54 -1.29 25.85
CA GLN A 36 -25.66 -0.88 27.26
C GLN A 36 -26.95 -1.43 27.93
N ASP A 37 -28.06 -1.46 27.20
CA ASP A 37 -29.36 -1.95 27.69
C ASP A 37 -29.52 -3.49 27.65
N ASP A 38 -28.55 -4.24 27.12
CA ASP A 38 -28.57 -5.72 27.06
C ASP A 38 -27.66 -6.35 28.12
N ASP A 39 -28.22 -6.68 29.28
CA ASP A 39 -27.51 -7.32 30.40
C ASP A 39 -26.84 -8.67 30.04
N ASN A 40 -27.20 -9.29 28.90
CA ASN A 40 -26.53 -10.51 28.47
C ASN A 40 -25.17 -10.23 27.81
N THR A 41 -24.99 -9.06 27.18
CA THR A 41 -23.76 -8.67 26.49
C THR A 41 -22.78 -8.01 27.45
N GLN A 42 -21.66 -8.65 27.75
CA GLN A 42 -20.73 -8.18 28.79
C GLN A 42 -19.37 -7.73 28.28
N ALA A 43 -18.95 -8.22 27.12
CA ALA A 43 -17.61 -7.93 26.60
C ALA A 43 -17.54 -8.02 25.07
N VAL A 44 -16.42 -7.59 24.51
CA VAL A 44 -16.07 -7.72 23.09
C VAL A 44 -14.69 -8.35 22.96
N VAL A 45 -14.59 -9.40 22.14
CA VAL A 45 -13.33 -10.03 21.76
C VAL A 45 -12.81 -9.37 20.47
N CYS A 46 -11.55 -8.95 20.47
CA CYS A 46 -10.87 -8.39 19.29
C CYS A 46 -9.36 -8.65 19.39
N PHE A 47 -8.59 -8.18 18.40
CA PHE A 47 -7.14 -8.26 18.39
C PHE A 47 -6.52 -6.92 18.79
N ASN A 48 -5.46 -6.94 19.59
CA ASN A 48 -4.67 -5.74 19.92
C ASN A 48 -3.65 -5.43 18.81
N GLU A 49 -2.80 -4.42 19.05
CA GLU A 49 -1.74 -4.03 18.10
C GLU A 49 -0.60 -5.07 18.02
N ASP A 50 -0.49 -5.95 19.02
CA ASP A 50 0.52 -7.01 19.12
C ASP A 50 0.04 -8.35 18.53
N ASP A 51 -1.10 -8.38 17.80
CA ASP A 51 -1.72 -9.58 17.21
C ASP A 51 -2.16 -10.63 18.26
N GLU A 52 -2.54 -10.18 19.45
CA GLU A 52 -3.05 -11.03 20.54
C GLU A 52 -4.55 -10.88 20.70
N ILE A 53 -5.23 -11.99 21.03
CA ILE A 53 -6.67 -12.01 21.27
C ILE A 53 -6.97 -11.44 22.65
N ILE A 54 -7.61 -10.27 22.67
CA ILE A 54 -7.99 -9.56 23.89
C ILE A 54 -9.51 -9.46 24.05
N VAL A 55 -9.92 -9.23 25.28
CA VAL A 55 -11.31 -9.00 25.67
C VAL A 55 -11.43 -7.64 26.35
N LEU A 56 -12.37 -6.84 25.87
CA LEU A 56 -12.78 -5.58 26.49
C LEU A 56 -14.13 -5.76 27.18
N ASP A 57 -14.17 -5.58 28.50
CA ASP A 57 -15.41 -5.66 29.28
C ASP A 57 -16.15 -4.31 29.39
N ARG A 58 -17.35 -4.32 30.00
CA ARG A 58 -18.15 -3.11 30.26
C ARG A 58 -17.48 -2.10 31.19
N SER A 59 -16.59 -2.54 32.07
CA SER A 59 -15.84 -1.64 32.97
C SER A 59 -14.72 -0.90 32.24
N GLY A 60 -14.42 -1.30 31.01
CA GLY A 60 -13.31 -0.79 30.22
C GLY A 60 -12.00 -1.53 30.49
N LYS A 61 -12.04 -2.64 31.23
CA LYS A 61 -10.88 -3.49 31.47
C LYS A 61 -10.55 -4.27 30.19
N VAL A 62 -9.27 -4.31 29.86
CA VAL A 62 -8.71 -5.09 28.76
C VAL A 62 -7.83 -6.18 29.34
N GLU A 63 -8.02 -7.41 28.89
CA GLU A 63 -7.23 -8.58 29.29
C GLU A 63 -7.16 -9.60 28.15
N GLU A 64 -6.19 -10.51 28.18
CA GLU A 64 -6.09 -11.61 27.22
C GLU A 64 -7.28 -12.57 27.34
N LEU A 65 -7.81 -13.05 26.22
CA LEU A 65 -8.96 -13.95 26.22
C LEU A 65 -8.69 -15.23 27.02
N GLU A 66 -7.51 -15.83 26.88
CA GLU A 66 -7.17 -17.11 27.52
C GLU A 66 -7.17 -17.06 29.06
N THR A 67 -6.85 -15.90 29.64
CA THR A 67 -6.82 -15.70 31.10
C THR A 67 -8.12 -15.06 31.63
N SER A 68 -8.96 -14.57 30.73
CA SER A 68 -10.25 -13.96 31.07
C SER A 68 -11.30 -15.01 31.45
N PRO A 69 -12.28 -14.66 32.31
CA PRO A 69 -13.44 -15.52 32.55
C PRO A 69 -14.34 -15.66 31.30
N PHE A 70 -14.13 -14.85 30.26
CA PHE A 70 -14.95 -14.82 29.06
C PHE A 70 -14.64 -15.96 28.07
N VAL A 71 -13.50 -16.66 28.23
CA VAL A 71 -13.16 -17.81 27.38
C VAL A 71 -14.22 -18.93 27.46
N GLU A 72 -14.83 -19.12 28.64
CA GLU A 72 -15.92 -20.08 28.86
C GLU A 72 -17.31 -19.47 28.61
N HIS A 73 -17.41 -18.14 28.53
CA HIS A 73 -18.66 -17.38 28.42
C HIS A 73 -18.76 -16.60 27.10
N MET A 74 -18.31 -17.22 26.01
CA MET A 74 -18.34 -16.62 24.67
C MET A 74 -19.73 -16.19 24.21
N ASP A 75 -20.81 -16.77 24.76
CA ASP A 75 -22.22 -16.41 24.52
C ASP A 75 -22.62 -15.02 25.03
N ARG A 76 -21.81 -14.45 25.92
CA ARG A 76 -21.97 -13.09 26.45
C ARG A 76 -21.07 -12.07 25.75
N CYS A 77 -20.27 -12.50 24.78
CA CYS A 77 -19.26 -11.69 24.12
C CYS A 77 -19.64 -11.35 22.69
N LEU A 78 -19.46 -10.10 22.28
CA LEU A 78 -19.38 -9.76 20.86
C LEU A 78 -18.00 -10.13 20.33
N VAL A 79 -17.86 -10.32 19.02
CA VAL A 79 -16.57 -10.63 18.40
C VAL A 79 -16.35 -9.72 17.19
N PHE A 80 -15.22 -9.02 17.19
CA PHE A 80 -14.78 -8.21 16.07
C PHE A 80 -13.50 -8.79 15.49
N LEU A 81 -13.51 -9.10 14.19
CA LEU A 81 -12.34 -9.52 13.43
C LEU A 81 -12.16 -8.57 12.26
N ASP A 82 -11.00 -7.94 12.16
CA ASP A 82 -10.62 -7.10 11.02
C ASP A 82 -10.15 -7.95 9.82
N GLU A 83 -9.63 -7.29 8.78
CA GLU A 83 -9.13 -7.96 7.58
C GLU A 83 -8.04 -8.99 7.89
N SER A 84 -7.00 -8.63 8.65
CA SER A 84 -5.85 -9.50 8.93
C SER A 84 -6.24 -10.71 9.76
N HIS A 85 -7.14 -10.53 10.72
CA HIS A 85 -7.53 -11.55 11.69
C HIS A 85 -8.76 -12.38 11.26
N THR A 86 -9.27 -12.15 10.03
CA THR A 86 -10.26 -13.06 9.40
C THR A 86 -9.63 -14.35 8.84
N ARG A 87 -8.29 -14.46 8.85
CA ARG A 87 -7.52 -15.65 8.46
C ARG A 87 -6.80 -16.24 9.68
N GLY A 88 -6.78 -17.56 9.81
CA GLY A 88 -5.99 -18.25 10.86
C GLY A 88 -6.64 -18.33 12.24
N THR A 89 -7.45 -17.35 12.64
CA THR A 89 -8.09 -17.30 13.97
C THR A 89 -9.12 -18.40 14.20
N ASP A 90 -9.03 -19.12 15.32
CA ASP A 90 -10.00 -20.14 15.73
C ASP A 90 -10.71 -19.75 17.05
N LEU A 91 -11.89 -19.15 16.93
CA LEU A 91 -12.77 -18.84 18.05
C LEU A 91 -13.98 -19.79 18.05
N LYS A 92 -14.27 -20.39 19.21
CA LYS A 92 -15.44 -21.26 19.39
C LYS A 92 -16.71 -20.41 19.56
N LEU A 93 -17.25 -19.95 18.44
CA LEU A 93 -18.45 -19.12 18.42
C LEU A 93 -19.72 -19.94 18.75
N PRO A 94 -20.63 -19.42 19.59
CA PRO A 94 -21.91 -20.06 19.88
C PRO A 94 -22.79 -20.29 18.63
N PRO A 95 -23.65 -21.32 18.65
CA PRO A 95 -24.40 -21.75 17.46
C PRO A 95 -25.47 -20.75 17.03
N ASN A 96 -25.92 -19.84 17.89
CA ASN A 96 -26.93 -18.82 17.60
C ASN A 96 -26.34 -17.50 17.07
N TYR A 97 -25.02 -17.43 16.83
CA TYR A 97 -24.36 -16.19 16.45
C TYR A 97 -24.72 -15.77 15.03
N ARG A 98 -25.02 -14.47 14.88
CA ARG A 98 -25.23 -13.81 13.60
C ARG A 98 -24.07 -12.86 13.35
N ALA A 99 -23.42 -13.03 12.21
CA ALA A 99 -22.31 -12.21 11.78
C ALA A 99 -22.73 -11.20 10.73
N VAL A 100 -22.16 -9.99 10.79
CA VAL A 100 -22.14 -9.07 9.66
C VAL A 100 -20.77 -9.13 9.02
N VAL A 101 -20.74 -9.26 7.69
CA VAL A 101 -19.52 -9.25 6.88
C VAL A 101 -19.51 -7.97 6.07
N THR A 102 -18.47 -7.17 6.20
CA THR A 102 -18.30 -5.97 5.37
C THR A 102 -17.72 -6.33 4.01
N LEU A 103 -18.19 -5.65 2.96
CA LEU A 103 -17.63 -5.77 1.62
C LEU A 103 -16.78 -4.54 1.30
N GLY A 104 -15.69 -4.73 0.56
CA GLY A 104 -14.77 -3.66 0.18
C GLY A 104 -14.24 -3.85 -1.24
N ALA A 105 -13.57 -2.82 -1.78
CA ALA A 105 -12.99 -2.91 -3.12
C ALA A 105 -11.87 -3.96 -3.17
N GLY A 106 -11.77 -4.72 -4.27
CA GLY A 106 -10.75 -5.77 -4.41
C GLY A 106 -11.01 -7.01 -3.56
N LEU A 107 -12.18 -7.14 -2.93
CA LEU A 107 -12.53 -8.33 -2.17
C LEU A 107 -12.70 -9.55 -3.08
N THR A 108 -11.86 -10.56 -2.88
CA THR A 108 -11.90 -11.82 -3.64
C THR A 108 -12.78 -12.88 -2.97
N LYS A 109 -13.17 -13.89 -3.76
CA LYS A 109 -14.04 -15.01 -3.36
C LYS A 109 -13.43 -15.78 -2.21
N ASP A 110 -12.13 -16.09 -2.30
CA ASP A 110 -11.46 -16.86 -1.28
C ASP A 110 -11.36 -16.07 0.04
N ARG A 111 -11.10 -14.76 0.00
CA ARG A 111 -11.11 -13.91 1.19
C ARG A 111 -12.50 -13.84 1.85
N LEU A 112 -13.55 -13.60 1.06
CA LEU A 112 -14.93 -13.60 1.56
C LEU A 112 -15.29 -14.93 2.22
N VAL A 113 -15.01 -16.05 1.54
CA VAL A 113 -15.32 -17.40 2.05
C VAL A 113 -14.53 -17.70 3.31
N GLN A 114 -13.24 -17.36 3.36
CA GLN A 114 -12.39 -17.59 4.54
C GLN A 114 -12.93 -16.88 5.79
N ALA A 115 -13.38 -15.64 5.62
CA ALA A 115 -14.01 -14.87 6.67
C ALA A 115 -15.36 -15.47 7.09
N CYS A 116 -16.26 -15.75 6.14
CA CYS A 116 -17.54 -16.40 6.45
C CYS A 116 -17.35 -17.75 7.16
N MET A 117 -16.30 -18.50 6.81
CA MET A 117 -15.96 -19.78 7.44
C MET A 117 -15.46 -19.64 8.89
N ARG A 118 -15.21 -18.43 9.41
CA ARG A 118 -15.06 -18.22 10.86
C ARG A 118 -16.35 -18.60 11.60
N MET A 119 -17.51 -18.46 10.96
CA MET A 119 -18.78 -19.02 11.40
C MET A 119 -18.83 -20.51 11.09
N ARG A 120 -18.13 -21.35 11.88
CA ARG A 120 -17.97 -22.80 11.64
C ARG A 120 -19.30 -23.57 11.55
N LYS A 121 -20.38 -23.04 12.13
CA LYS A 121 -21.73 -23.61 12.09
C LYS A 121 -22.66 -22.83 11.16
N LEU A 122 -22.12 -22.15 10.14
CA LEU A 122 -22.90 -21.42 9.14
C LEU A 122 -23.94 -22.36 8.48
N GLY A 123 -25.21 -21.94 8.49
CA GLY A 123 -26.33 -22.76 8.02
C GLY A 123 -26.79 -23.86 8.99
N LYS A 124 -26.12 -24.01 10.14
CA LYS A 124 -26.47 -24.91 11.25
C LYS A 124 -26.67 -24.12 12.55
N GLY A 125 -27.47 -23.05 12.46
CA GLY A 125 -27.74 -22.10 13.54
C GLY A 125 -27.07 -20.74 13.32
N GLN A 126 -25.81 -20.73 12.90
CA GLN A 126 -25.11 -19.48 12.62
C GLN A 126 -25.54 -18.92 11.26
N SER A 127 -25.58 -17.60 11.16
CA SER A 127 -25.96 -16.89 9.93
C SER A 127 -25.02 -15.72 9.65
N VAL A 128 -24.98 -15.30 8.39
CA VAL A 128 -24.20 -14.15 7.93
C VAL A 128 -25.12 -13.19 7.20
N GLU A 129 -24.88 -11.90 7.38
CA GLU A 129 -25.49 -10.80 6.66
C GLU A 129 -24.39 -9.93 6.03
N PHE A 130 -24.57 -9.48 4.79
CA PHE A 130 -23.57 -8.66 4.11
C PHE A 130 -23.89 -7.17 4.27
N CYS A 131 -22.91 -6.41 4.75
CA CYS A 131 -22.93 -4.96 4.73
C CYS A 131 -22.28 -4.48 3.42
N VAL A 132 -23.09 -3.87 2.55
CA VAL A 132 -22.67 -3.45 1.21
C VAL A 132 -22.53 -1.92 1.19
N PRO A 133 -21.30 -1.38 1.11
CA PRO A 133 -21.07 0.04 0.86
C PRO A 133 -21.68 0.50 -0.46
N TRP A 134 -21.99 1.79 -0.57
CA TRP A 134 -22.61 2.34 -1.77
C TRP A 134 -21.72 2.13 -3.01
N GLU A 135 -20.40 2.22 -2.88
CA GLU A 135 -19.43 1.98 -3.95
C GLU A 135 -19.54 0.55 -4.48
N ILE A 136 -19.69 -0.42 -3.57
CA ILE A 136 -19.80 -1.84 -3.90
C ILE A 136 -21.18 -2.16 -4.45
N GLU A 137 -22.23 -1.55 -3.91
CA GLU A 137 -23.58 -1.64 -4.45
C GLU A 137 -23.61 -1.21 -5.92
N GLN A 138 -22.97 -0.08 -6.27
CA GLN A 138 -22.89 0.35 -7.67
C GLN A 138 -22.18 -0.67 -8.56
N LYS A 139 -21.10 -1.29 -8.08
CA LYS A 139 -20.40 -2.36 -8.82
C LYS A 139 -21.30 -3.59 -9.02
N ILE A 140 -22.00 -4.03 -7.98
CA ILE A 140 -22.92 -5.17 -8.05
C ILE A 140 -24.04 -4.88 -9.06
N ILE A 141 -24.66 -3.69 -8.99
CA ILE A 141 -25.75 -3.29 -9.89
C ILE A 141 -25.28 -3.28 -11.36
N ARG A 142 -24.06 -2.81 -11.65
CA ARG A 142 -23.51 -2.80 -13.02
C ARG A 142 -23.33 -4.21 -13.61
N LEU A 143 -23.15 -5.22 -12.78
CA LEU A 143 -23.01 -6.62 -13.23
C LEU A 143 -24.37 -7.31 -13.41
N LYS A 144 -25.48 -6.71 -12.97
CA LYS A 144 -26.81 -7.32 -13.12
C LYS A 144 -27.26 -7.30 -14.59
N PRO A 145 -27.85 -8.40 -15.09
CA PRO A 145 -28.54 -8.40 -16.37
C PRO A 145 -29.66 -7.35 -16.39
N GLN A 146 -29.82 -6.63 -17.51
CA GLN A 146 -30.77 -5.51 -17.60
C GLN A 146 -32.23 -5.89 -17.28
N GLU A 147 -32.64 -7.14 -17.53
CA GLU A 147 -33.97 -7.64 -17.18
C GLU A 147 -34.24 -7.72 -15.65
N LYS A 148 -33.17 -7.84 -14.84
CA LYS A 148 -33.25 -7.88 -13.37
C LYS A 148 -32.96 -6.53 -12.70
N ALA A 149 -32.48 -5.54 -13.45
CA ALA A 149 -32.18 -4.20 -12.93
C ALA A 149 -33.42 -3.44 -12.44
N ALA A 150 -34.62 -3.83 -12.89
CA ALA A 150 -35.89 -3.28 -12.42
C ALA A 150 -36.21 -3.64 -10.96
N ARG A 151 -35.62 -4.73 -10.42
CA ARG A 151 -35.74 -5.08 -8.99
C ARG A 151 -34.58 -4.44 -8.22
N ARG A 152 -34.89 -3.40 -7.43
CA ARG A 152 -33.91 -2.62 -6.65
C ARG A 152 -33.18 -3.38 -5.54
N GLY A 153 -33.56 -4.62 -5.22
CA GLY A 153 -32.94 -5.40 -4.15
C GLY A 153 -31.68 -6.12 -4.59
N ILE A 154 -30.62 -6.09 -3.77
CA ILE A 154 -29.42 -6.92 -3.92
C ILE A 154 -29.69 -8.28 -3.27
N ALA A 155 -29.54 -9.36 -4.03
CA ALA A 155 -29.59 -10.72 -3.53
C ALA A 155 -28.17 -11.24 -3.23
N ILE A 156 -28.07 -12.28 -2.40
CA ILE A 156 -26.79 -12.94 -2.08
C ILE A 156 -26.10 -13.44 -3.36
N SER A 157 -26.85 -13.94 -4.35
CA SER A 157 -26.32 -14.37 -5.65
C SER A 157 -25.59 -13.24 -6.40
N ASP A 158 -26.06 -12.00 -6.24
CA ASP A 158 -25.49 -10.84 -6.90
C ASP A 158 -24.15 -10.47 -6.26
N VAL A 159 -24.07 -10.51 -4.92
CA VAL A 159 -22.83 -10.34 -4.15
C VAL A 159 -21.80 -11.40 -4.56
N LEU A 160 -22.20 -12.68 -4.59
CA LEU A 160 -21.30 -13.77 -4.98
C LEU A 160 -20.80 -13.61 -6.43
N SER A 161 -21.68 -13.21 -7.35
CA SER A 161 -21.28 -12.96 -8.75
C SER A 161 -20.27 -11.82 -8.87
N TRP A 162 -20.48 -10.74 -8.10
CA TRP A 162 -19.54 -9.63 -8.04
C TRP A 162 -18.19 -10.06 -7.47
N VAL A 163 -18.15 -10.77 -6.35
CA VAL A 163 -16.89 -11.23 -5.73
C VAL A 163 -16.13 -12.22 -6.62
N ILE A 164 -16.82 -13.11 -7.35
CA ILE A 164 -16.20 -13.98 -8.35
C ILE A 164 -15.59 -13.14 -9.48
N THR A 165 -16.30 -12.10 -9.94
CA THR A 165 -15.79 -11.19 -10.97
C THR A 165 -14.55 -10.43 -10.49
N GLU A 166 -14.54 -9.90 -9.27
CA GLU A 166 -13.36 -9.25 -8.68
C GLU A 166 -12.18 -10.24 -8.56
N THR A 167 -12.45 -11.52 -8.26
CA THR A 167 -11.41 -12.56 -8.25
C THR A 167 -10.81 -12.80 -9.64
N CYS A 168 -11.64 -12.85 -10.68
CA CYS A 168 -11.14 -12.96 -12.05
C CYS A 168 -10.32 -11.74 -12.47
N LEU A 169 -10.73 -10.53 -12.06
CA LEU A 169 -10.00 -9.30 -12.31
C LEU A 169 -8.66 -9.28 -11.58
N ASP A 170 -8.63 -9.70 -10.33
CA ASP A 170 -7.42 -9.83 -9.51
C ASP A 170 -6.43 -10.83 -10.14
N LEU A 171 -6.89 -12.03 -10.49
CA LEU A 171 -6.06 -13.02 -11.19
C LEU A 171 -5.52 -12.47 -12.51
N ARG A 172 -6.33 -11.75 -13.30
CA ARG A 172 -5.89 -11.14 -14.55
C ARG A 172 -4.79 -10.09 -14.35
N LYS A 173 -4.80 -9.36 -13.22
CA LYS A 173 -3.72 -8.42 -12.85
C LYS A 173 -2.42 -9.11 -12.45
N ALA A 174 -2.50 -10.35 -11.93
CA ALA A 174 -1.33 -11.14 -11.56
C ALA A 174 -0.63 -11.83 -12.75
N ILE A 175 -1.35 -12.11 -13.85
CA ILE A 175 -0.78 -12.80 -15.03
C ILE A 175 0.47 -12.10 -15.62
N PRO A 176 0.52 -10.76 -15.80
CA PRO A 176 1.71 -10.10 -16.30
C PRO A 176 2.97 -10.41 -15.48
N LEU A 177 2.85 -10.44 -14.15
CA LEU A 177 3.95 -10.74 -13.24
C LEU A 177 4.33 -12.23 -13.31
N TRP A 178 3.34 -13.11 -13.26
CA TRP A 178 3.53 -14.55 -13.48
C TRP A 178 4.23 -14.84 -14.82
N LEU A 179 3.86 -14.13 -15.89
CA LEU A 179 4.48 -14.24 -17.20
C LEU A 179 5.96 -13.83 -17.14
N ASN A 180 6.27 -12.68 -16.53
CA ASN A 180 7.65 -12.24 -16.35
C ASN A 180 8.47 -13.27 -15.56
N GLN A 181 7.94 -13.80 -14.47
CA GLN A 181 8.58 -14.86 -13.69
C GLN A 181 8.80 -16.12 -14.55
N GLY A 182 7.82 -16.52 -15.37
CA GLY A 182 7.92 -17.65 -16.30
C GLY A 182 8.97 -17.46 -17.39
N VAL A 183 9.04 -16.28 -18.00
CA VAL A 183 10.07 -15.89 -18.98
C VAL A 183 11.46 -15.96 -18.33
N ARG A 184 11.62 -15.40 -17.12
CA ARG A 184 12.86 -15.47 -16.34
C ARG A 184 13.27 -16.91 -16.05
N PHE A 185 12.32 -17.72 -15.56
CA PHE A 185 12.55 -19.13 -15.28
C PHE A 185 13.01 -19.89 -16.52
N SER A 186 12.36 -19.68 -17.66
CA SER A 186 12.75 -20.30 -18.94
C SER A 186 14.19 -19.95 -19.33
N ARG A 187 14.57 -18.68 -19.22
CA ARG A 187 15.95 -18.21 -19.47
C ARG A 187 16.95 -18.87 -18.51
N HIS A 188 16.63 -18.88 -17.23
CA HIS A 188 17.48 -19.43 -16.17
C HIS A 188 17.67 -20.95 -16.29
N GLN A 189 16.66 -21.68 -16.77
CA GLN A 189 16.76 -23.11 -17.03
C GLN A 189 17.83 -23.43 -18.08
N VAL A 190 17.98 -22.59 -19.11
CA VAL A 190 19.03 -22.75 -20.13
C VAL A 190 20.42 -22.61 -19.50
N PHE A 191 20.63 -21.60 -18.65
CA PHE A 191 21.90 -21.43 -17.92
C PHE A 191 22.18 -22.60 -16.98
N TRP A 192 21.15 -23.04 -16.26
CA TRP A 192 21.24 -24.18 -15.35
C TRP A 192 21.65 -25.47 -16.07
N SER A 193 21.07 -25.74 -17.24
CA SER A 193 21.39 -26.92 -18.06
C SER A 193 22.82 -26.92 -18.62
N LYS A 194 23.42 -25.74 -18.79
CA LYS A 194 24.79 -25.55 -19.29
C LYS A 194 25.86 -25.66 -18.19
N ARG A 195 25.45 -25.84 -16.93
CA ARG A 195 26.35 -25.96 -15.78
C ARG A 195 27.25 -27.19 -15.94
N LYS A 196 28.54 -26.97 -16.19
CA LYS A 196 29.59 -27.99 -16.17
C LYS A 196 30.61 -27.65 -15.10
N GLY A 197 30.55 -28.29 -13.93
CA GLY A 197 31.63 -28.43 -12.93
C GLY A 197 32.44 -27.18 -12.49
N ASP A 198 32.08 -25.98 -12.92
CA ASP A 198 32.89 -24.77 -12.79
C ASP A 198 32.63 -24.06 -11.46
N ALA A 199 33.60 -23.25 -11.02
CA ALA A 199 33.53 -22.45 -9.81
C ALA A 199 32.24 -21.61 -9.77
N VAL A 200 31.53 -21.64 -8.63
CA VAL A 200 30.16 -21.12 -8.43
C VAL A 200 29.98 -19.69 -8.96
N SER A 201 30.98 -18.83 -8.79
CA SER A 201 30.89 -17.41 -9.14
C SER A 201 30.70 -17.13 -10.65
N ARG A 202 31.36 -17.87 -11.54
CA ARG A 202 31.39 -17.52 -12.99
C ARG A 202 30.09 -17.82 -13.73
N TRP A 203 29.28 -18.77 -13.28
CA TRP A 203 27.98 -19.07 -13.89
C TRP A 203 26.83 -18.39 -13.16
N ALA A 204 26.99 -18.07 -11.87
CA ALA A 204 26.01 -17.30 -11.10
C ALA A 204 25.82 -15.88 -11.65
N GLU A 205 26.86 -15.26 -12.20
CA GLU A 205 26.77 -13.95 -12.88
C GLU A 205 25.75 -13.94 -14.04
N GLN A 206 25.46 -15.10 -14.65
CA GLN A 206 24.48 -15.21 -15.74
C GLN A 206 23.02 -15.09 -15.25
N PHE A 207 22.79 -15.21 -13.94
CA PHE A 207 21.48 -15.09 -13.31
C PHE A 207 21.19 -13.67 -12.80
N LEU A 208 22.16 -12.75 -12.91
CA LEU A 208 21.98 -11.36 -12.48
C LEU A 208 20.91 -10.67 -13.34
N GLU A 209 20.08 -9.86 -12.68
CA GLU A 209 19.07 -9.01 -13.31
C GLU A 209 19.37 -7.54 -13.03
N GLU A 210 18.89 -6.64 -13.89
CA GLU A 210 18.95 -5.21 -13.61
C GLU A 210 18.01 -4.89 -12.44
N GLU A 211 18.57 -4.67 -11.25
CA GLU A 211 17.83 -4.32 -10.03
C GLU A 211 17.27 -2.89 -10.10
N ALA A 212 18.00 -1.97 -10.73
CA ALA A 212 17.65 -0.56 -10.80
C ALA A 212 17.32 -0.14 -12.24
N GLN A 213 16.17 0.53 -12.39
CA GLN A 213 15.82 1.23 -13.62
C GLN A 213 16.44 2.62 -13.65
N THR A 214 16.92 3.05 -14.82
CA THR A 214 17.45 4.41 -14.99
C THR A 214 16.34 5.47 -14.88
N LEU A 215 16.71 6.72 -14.57
CA LEU A 215 15.74 7.83 -14.54
C LEU A 215 15.04 8.02 -15.89
N ASP A 216 15.74 7.83 -17.01
CA ASP A 216 15.11 7.86 -18.34
C ASP A 216 14.07 6.73 -18.49
N GLN A 217 14.37 5.52 -18.02
CA GLN A 217 13.41 4.41 -18.08
C GLN A 217 12.18 4.66 -17.21
N ARG A 218 12.32 5.30 -16.03
CA ARG A 218 11.21 5.61 -15.12
C ARG A 218 10.35 6.79 -15.56
N TYR A 219 10.97 7.87 -16.04
CA TYR A 219 10.28 9.15 -16.23
C TYR A 219 10.05 9.54 -17.69
N ARG A 220 10.66 8.85 -18.67
CA ARG A 220 10.42 9.14 -20.08
C ARG A 220 8.99 8.77 -20.47
N PRO A 221 8.21 9.68 -21.08
CA PRO A 221 6.90 9.35 -21.60
C PRO A 221 7.01 8.25 -22.67
N ARG A 222 6.52 7.05 -22.35
CA ARG A 222 6.41 5.92 -23.29
C ARG A 222 4.94 5.58 -23.49
N ALA A 223 4.61 4.97 -24.61
CA ALA A 223 3.34 4.27 -24.73
C ALA A 223 3.33 3.19 -23.63
N GLY A 224 2.47 3.33 -22.62
CA GLY A 224 2.43 2.48 -21.41
C GLY A 224 1.92 1.06 -21.65
N ARG A 225 2.28 0.47 -22.79
CA ARG A 225 1.88 -0.85 -23.24
C ARG A 225 3.11 -1.61 -23.72
N ILE A 226 3.29 -2.81 -23.19
CA ILE A 226 4.25 -3.79 -23.71
C ILE A 226 3.44 -4.83 -24.47
N THR A 227 3.84 -5.10 -25.71
CA THR A 227 3.27 -6.18 -26.52
C THR A 227 3.69 -7.51 -25.91
N LEU A 228 2.74 -8.44 -25.77
CA LEU A 228 2.98 -9.78 -25.22
C LEU A 228 4.17 -10.48 -25.91
N ASP A 229 4.27 -10.35 -27.23
CA ASP A 229 5.33 -10.94 -28.04
C ASP A 229 6.73 -10.48 -27.61
N SER A 230 6.90 -9.20 -27.25
CA SER A 230 8.22 -8.68 -26.84
C SER A 230 8.73 -9.25 -25.50
N LEU A 231 7.83 -9.73 -24.63
CA LEU A 231 8.22 -10.47 -23.42
C LEU A 231 8.46 -11.94 -23.73
N LEU A 232 7.60 -12.53 -24.55
CA LEU A 232 7.69 -13.94 -24.94
C LEU A 232 8.94 -14.24 -25.80
N ASP A 233 9.42 -13.28 -26.58
CA ASP A 233 10.67 -13.39 -27.37
C ASP A 233 11.90 -13.60 -26.46
N LYS A 234 11.81 -13.20 -25.19
CA LYS A 234 12.87 -13.43 -24.20
C LYS A 234 12.82 -14.82 -23.57
N ALA A 235 11.71 -15.55 -23.74
CA ALA A 235 11.57 -16.93 -23.26
C ALA A 235 12.22 -17.92 -24.24
N GLY A 236 12.65 -19.07 -23.73
CA GLY A 236 13.06 -20.18 -24.57
C GLY A 236 11.87 -20.79 -25.31
N ALA A 237 12.10 -21.23 -26.56
CA ALA A 237 11.07 -21.75 -27.46
C ALA A 237 10.18 -22.87 -26.88
N LEU A 238 10.65 -23.59 -25.86
CA LEU A 238 9.93 -24.68 -25.20
C LEU A 238 8.87 -24.23 -24.19
N MET A 239 8.90 -22.98 -23.70
CA MET A 239 7.87 -22.46 -22.77
C MET A 239 7.02 -21.34 -23.36
N THR A 240 7.43 -20.78 -24.50
CA THR A 240 6.73 -19.66 -25.13
C THR A 240 5.27 -19.97 -25.43
N ASN A 241 4.98 -21.21 -25.87
CA ASN A 241 3.61 -21.62 -26.22
C ASN A 241 2.72 -21.77 -24.99
N GLU A 242 3.23 -22.37 -23.92
CA GLU A 242 2.51 -22.54 -22.65
C GLU A 242 2.22 -21.18 -22.00
N LEU A 243 3.20 -20.28 -21.98
CA LEU A 243 3.04 -18.92 -21.47
C LEU A 243 2.00 -18.14 -22.28
N ARG A 244 2.06 -18.22 -23.62
CA ARG A 244 1.08 -17.58 -24.50
C ARG A 244 -0.33 -18.14 -24.29
N ALA A 245 -0.48 -19.46 -24.27
CA ALA A 245 -1.77 -20.11 -24.08
C ALA A 245 -2.45 -19.69 -22.77
N ARG A 246 -1.66 -19.52 -21.69
CA ARG A 246 -2.18 -18.99 -20.43
C ARG A 246 -2.58 -17.52 -20.52
N CYS A 247 -1.81 -16.67 -21.20
CA CYS A 247 -2.24 -15.28 -21.43
C CYS A 247 -3.55 -15.21 -22.24
N ASP A 248 -3.73 -16.09 -23.23
CA ASP A 248 -4.94 -16.16 -24.05
C ASP A 248 -6.16 -16.61 -23.22
N GLU A 249 -6.00 -17.58 -22.32
CA GLU A 249 -7.05 -18.03 -21.38
C GLU A 249 -7.61 -16.88 -20.53
N PHE A 250 -6.74 -15.94 -20.13
CA PHE A 250 -7.12 -14.73 -19.39
C PHE A 250 -7.48 -13.54 -20.28
N GLY A 251 -7.48 -13.72 -21.62
CA GLY A 251 -7.83 -12.71 -22.61
C GLY A 251 -6.86 -11.52 -22.62
N LEU A 252 -5.57 -11.76 -22.38
CA LEU A 252 -4.52 -10.75 -22.31
C LEU A 252 -3.76 -10.68 -23.64
N THR A 253 -4.13 -9.71 -24.47
CA THR A 253 -3.43 -9.40 -25.73
C THR A 253 -2.38 -8.31 -25.57
N GLU A 254 -2.56 -7.41 -24.58
CA GLU A 254 -1.66 -6.30 -24.28
C GLU A 254 -1.44 -6.18 -22.77
N LEU A 255 -0.21 -5.81 -22.38
CA LEU A 255 0.18 -5.68 -20.98
C LEU A 255 0.44 -4.22 -20.63
N HIS A 256 -0.12 -3.76 -19.52
CA HIS A 256 0.13 -2.43 -18.99
C HIS A 256 1.41 -2.41 -18.16
N THR A 257 2.38 -1.57 -18.56
CA THR A 257 3.69 -1.44 -17.89
C THR A 257 3.58 -1.00 -16.43
N ALA A 258 2.64 -0.11 -16.14
CA ALA A 258 2.44 0.43 -14.79
C ALA A 258 1.97 -0.65 -13.81
N SER A 259 1.00 -1.49 -14.22
CA SER A 259 0.50 -2.60 -13.40
C SER A 259 1.56 -3.67 -13.14
N LEU A 260 2.49 -3.86 -14.09
CA LEU A 260 3.63 -4.76 -13.96
C LEU A 260 4.65 -4.27 -12.93
N GLN A 261 4.95 -2.97 -12.96
CA GLN A 261 5.90 -2.36 -12.03
C GLN A 261 5.32 -2.25 -10.62
N GLU A 262 4.06 -1.84 -10.49
CA GLU A 262 3.36 -1.74 -9.19
C GLU A 262 3.30 -3.10 -8.48
N GLU A 263 2.92 -4.17 -9.18
CA GLU A 263 2.82 -5.50 -8.55
C GLU A 263 4.21 -6.07 -8.24
N GLN A 264 5.22 -5.79 -9.07
CA GLN A 264 6.60 -6.18 -8.78
C GLN A 264 7.16 -5.44 -7.55
N GLU A 265 6.88 -4.15 -7.40
CA GLU A 265 7.24 -3.37 -6.20
C GLU A 265 6.49 -3.87 -4.97
N ARG A 266 5.22 -4.28 -5.12
CA ARG A 266 4.41 -4.86 -4.05
C ARG A 266 4.95 -6.21 -3.56
N GLU A 267 5.36 -7.11 -4.45
CA GLU A 267 5.99 -8.39 -4.07
C GLU A 267 7.36 -8.21 -3.40
N LEU A 268 8.14 -7.17 -3.79
CA LEU A 268 9.45 -6.89 -3.19
C LEU A 268 9.36 -6.17 -1.84
N SER A 269 8.23 -5.51 -1.55
CA SER A 269 8.04 -4.72 -0.33
C SER A 269 8.23 -5.50 1.00
N PRO A 270 7.88 -6.80 1.13
CA PRO A 270 8.12 -7.56 2.36
C PRO A 270 9.55 -8.10 2.47
N GLU A 271 10.29 -8.23 1.35
CA GLU A 271 11.60 -8.90 1.30
C GLU A 271 12.79 -7.93 1.33
N THR A 272 12.55 -6.62 1.28
CA THR A 272 13.63 -5.63 1.23
C THR A 272 14.12 -5.27 2.64
N GLU A 273 15.03 -6.05 3.21
CA GLU A 273 15.95 -5.53 4.22
C GLU A 273 16.83 -4.47 3.54
N GLN A 274 16.45 -3.18 3.66
CA GLN A 274 17.23 -2.08 3.09
C GLN A 274 18.53 -1.89 3.89
N GLU A 275 19.59 -2.61 3.52
CA GLU A 275 20.94 -2.21 3.88
C GLU A 275 21.32 -0.94 3.12
N ARG A 276 20.94 0.21 3.65
CA ARG A 276 21.28 1.52 3.09
C ARG A 276 22.79 1.75 3.25
N GLN A 277 23.58 1.45 2.21
CA GLN A 277 24.94 1.96 2.12
C GLN A 277 24.89 3.48 1.93
N VAL A 278 25.11 4.22 3.03
CA VAL A 278 25.22 5.67 3.00
C VAL A 278 26.60 6.03 2.42
N GLU A 279 26.65 6.36 1.15
CA GLU A 279 27.81 7.02 0.56
C GLU A 279 27.93 8.42 1.18
N LYS A 280 28.86 8.57 2.13
CA LYS A 280 29.06 9.85 2.80
C LYS A 280 29.77 10.81 1.85
N PRO A 281 29.35 12.09 1.78
CA PRO A 281 30.06 13.08 1.01
C PRO A 281 31.53 13.18 1.47
N PRO A 282 32.45 13.62 0.59
CA PRO A 282 33.83 13.88 0.95
C PRO A 282 33.91 14.83 2.16
N ALA A 283 34.94 14.68 2.99
CA ALA A 283 35.15 15.55 4.14
C ALA A 283 35.27 17.02 3.69
N ALA A 284 34.39 17.88 4.20
CA ALA A 284 34.38 19.32 3.93
C ALA A 284 34.18 20.09 5.23
N GLU A 285 34.80 21.27 5.33
CA GLU A 285 34.56 22.15 6.47
C GLU A 285 33.16 22.77 6.37
N PRO A 286 32.30 22.64 7.38
CA PRO A 286 30.99 23.29 7.39
C PRO A 286 31.15 24.81 7.40
N GLU A 287 30.27 25.49 6.67
CA GLU A 287 30.15 26.95 6.77
C GLU A 287 29.48 27.33 8.10
N THR A 288 29.85 28.48 8.66
CA THR A 288 29.23 28.94 9.90
C THR A 288 27.76 29.27 9.66
N HIS A 289 26.86 28.58 10.37
CA HIS A 289 25.43 28.86 10.31
C HIS A 289 25.15 30.32 10.67
N PHE A 290 24.33 30.97 9.85
CA PHE A 290 23.86 32.31 10.13
C PHE A 290 22.39 32.48 9.81
N VAL A 291 21.72 33.34 10.57
CA VAL A 291 20.33 33.69 10.33
C VAL A 291 20.28 35.17 9.98
N SER A 292 19.79 35.48 8.79
CA SER A 292 19.58 36.85 8.32
C SER A 292 18.71 37.62 9.32
N GLN A 293 19.15 38.82 9.68
CA GLN A 293 18.42 39.67 10.60
C GLN A 293 17.12 40.19 9.95
N SER A 294 17.15 40.46 8.63
CA SER A 294 15.95 40.85 7.88
C SER A 294 14.88 39.75 7.85
N LEU A 295 15.28 38.48 7.82
CA LEU A 295 14.36 37.34 7.94
C LEU A 295 13.70 37.27 9.32
N LYS A 296 14.47 37.48 10.40
CA LYS A 296 13.94 37.53 11.76
C LYS A 296 12.96 38.68 11.95
N ASP A 297 13.32 39.85 11.43
CA ASP A 297 12.48 41.04 11.52
C ASP A 297 11.18 40.87 10.71
N TRP A 298 11.21 40.19 9.56
CA TRP A 298 9.99 39.85 8.82
C TRP A 298 9.06 38.94 9.62
N ILE A 299 9.59 37.86 10.19
CA ILE A 299 8.80 36.89 10.97
C ILE A 299 8.16 37.55 12.19
N LEU A 300 8.91 38.43 12.88
CA LEU A 300 8.47 39.03 14.14
C LEU A 300 7.63 40.28 13.97
N LYS A 301 7.89 41.10 12.93
CA LYS A 301 7.31 42.45 12.78
C LYS A 301 6.44 42.61 11.52
N GLY A 302 6.33 41.57 10.70
CA GLY A 302 5.55 41.59 9.46
C GLY A 302 6.23 42.35 8.31
N SER A 303 5.63 42.27 7.13
CA SER A 303 6.22 42.77 5.86
C SER A 303 6.37 44.28 5.76
N SER A 304 5.73 45.05 6.65
CA SER A 304 5.76 46.53 6.66
C SER A 304 7.06 47.12 7.22
N SER A 305 7.92 46.29 7.84
CA SER A 305 9.15 46.73 8.51
C SER A 305 10.42 46.33 7.75
N ILE A 306 10.30 45.84 6.52
CA ILE A 306 11.43 45.30 5.74
C ILE A 306 11.95 46.35 4.77
N ASP A 307 13.25 46.61 4.85
CA ASP A 307 13.96 47.18 3.73
C ASP A 307 14.11 46.13 2.62
N ILE A 308 13.32 46.29 1.56
CA ILE A 308 13.28 45.37 0.42
C ILE A 308 14.66 45.24 -0.23
N THR A 309 15.49 46.29 -0.23
CA THR A 309 16.82 46.24 -0.83
C THR A 309 17.78 45.38 -0.01
N LEU A 310 17.74 45.48 1.33
CA LEU A 310 18.49 44.62 2.23
C LEU A 310 18.01 43.16 2.15
N PHE A 311 16.69 42.95 2.11
CA PHE A 311 16.12 41.61 1.96
C PHE A 311 16.53 40.97 0.62
N GLN A 312 16.65 41.76 -0.45
CA GLN A 312 17.15 41.32 -1.75
C GLN A 312 18.65 41.03 -1.80
N ALA A 313 19.46 41.71 -1.00
CA ALA A 313 20.88 41.40 -0.87
C ALA A 313 21.13 40.12 -0.05
N GLU A 314 20.31 39.86 0.98
CA GLU A 314 20.48 38.72 1.88
C GLU A 314 19.79 37.42 1.42
N HIS A 315 18.95 37.49 0.38
CA HIS A 315 18.22 36.36 -0.18
C HIS A 315 18.35 36.33 -1.69
N LYS A 316 18.86 35.22 -2.24
CA LYS A 316 18.98 35.03 -3.69
C LYS A 316 17.82 34.19 -4.23
N PRO A 317 17.44 34.34 -5.50
CA PRO A 317 16.50 33.43 -6.16
C PRO A 317 16.86 31.97 -5.90
N ALA A 318 15.87 31.16 -5.52
CA ALA A 318 16.09 29.79 -5.05
C ALA A 318 16.77 28.93 -6.12
N PHE A 319 16.38 29.04 -7.39
CA PHE A 319 17.01 28.26 -8.45
C PHE A 319 18.48 28.67 -8.68
N GLN A 320 18.85 29.93 -8.42
CA GLN A 320 20.24 30.38 -8.51
C GLN A 320 21.17 29.76 -7.46
N THR A 321 20.63 29.06 -6.44
CA THR A 321 21.46 28.24 -5.54
C THR A 321 22.11 27.07 -6.27
N LEU A 322 21.49 26.60 -7.36
CA LEU A 322 21.92 25.45 -8.15
C LEU A 322 23.06 25.78 -9.14
N ASN A 323 23.45 27.04 -9.31
CA ASN A 323 24.53 27.43 -10.24
C ASN A 323 25.85 26.69 -10.02
N ASN A 324 26.09 26.24 -8.78
CA ASN A 324 27.32 25.55 -8.40
C ASN A 324 27.18 24.01 -8.38
N THR A 325 26.04 23.49 -8.85
CA THR A 325 25.73 22.05 -8.96
C THR A 325 25.98 21.55 -10.37
N SER A 326 26.16 20.23 -10.55
CA SER A 326 26.28 19.63 -11.88
C SER A 326 25.03 19.85 -12.73
N ALA A 327 23.88 20.04 -12.09
CA ALA A 327 22.61 20.31 -12.74
C ALA A 327 22.65 21.59 -13.61
N ALA A 328 23.43 22.60 -13.22
CA ALA A 328 23.61 23.84 -13.99
C ALA A 328 24.28 23.64 -15.36
N GLN A 329 24.90 22.47 -15.61
CA GLN A 329 25.41 22.12 -16.93
C GLN A 329 24.30 21.79 -17.94
N TYR A 330 23.16 21.30 -17.45
CA TYR A 330 22.09 20.74 -18.28
C TYR A 330 20.94 21.72 -18.52
N PHE A 331 20.83 22.79 -17.72
CA PHE A 331 19.79 23.80 -17.88
C PHE A 331 20.28 25.21 -17.51
N ASN A 332 19.74 26.21 -18.21
CA ASN A 332 20.01 27.60 -17.90
C ASN A 332 19.24 28.02 -16.64
N VAL A 333 19.93 28.01 -15.50
CA VAL A 333 19.39 28.40 -14.19
C VAL A 333 18.79 29.81 -14.18
N GLN A 334 19.27 30.71 -15.04
CA GLN A 334 18.75 32.09 -15.16
C GLN A 334 17.38 32.16 -15.85
N ALA A 335 16.94 31.09 -16.53
CA ALA A 335 15.62 31.04 -17.14
C ALA A 335 14.50 30.68 -16.15
N PHE A 336 14.84 30.29 -14.91
CA PHE A 336 13.86 29.91 -13.91
C PHE A 336 13.24 31.13 -13.20
N PRO A 337 11.99 31.02 -12.70
CA PRO A 337 11.33 32.09 -11.97
C PRO A 337 12.11 32.54 -10.73
N SER A 338 12.21 33.85 -10.52
CA SER A 338 12.84 34.46 -9.34
C SER A 338 11.87 34.71 -8.18
N THR A 339 10.65 34.18 -8.28
CA THR A 339 9.55 34.36 -7.31
C THR A 339 9.84 33.70 -5.97
N VAL A 340 10.53 32.57 -5.97
CA VAL A 340 10.97 31.86 -4.76
C VAL A 340 12.42 32.25 -4.46
N ARG A 341 12.71 32.58 -3.21
CA ARG A 341 14.03 33.04 -2.77
C ARG A 341 14.52 32.17 -1.62
N ALA A 342 15.82 31.91 -1.61
CA ALA A 342 16.48 31.12 -0.59
C ALA A 342 17.41 32.01 0.23
N THR A 343 17.54 31.69 1.52
CA THR A 343 18.54 32.33 2.37
C THR A 343 19.94 31.94 1.90
N LEU A 344 20.89 32.85 2.11
CA LEU A 344 22.29 32.57 1.86
C LEU A 344 22.83 31.40 2.73
N ASP A 345 22.31 31.22 3.95
CA ASP A 345 22.62 30.07 4.82
C ASP A 345 22.16 28.74 4.23
N PHE A 346 20.94 28.69 3.66
CA PHE A 346 20.46 27.50 2.96
C PHE A 346 21.32 27.20 1.74
N ALA A 347 21.80 28.24 1.07
CA ALA A 347 22.53 28.10 -0.18
C ALA A 347 24.03 27.80 -0.04
N LYS A 348 24.62 28.02 1.14
CA LYS A 348 26.05 27.83 1.40
C LYS A 348 26.25 27.00 2.66
N THR A 349 26.47 25.71 2.48
CA THR A 349 26.54 24.70 3.54
C THR A 349 27.95 24.37 3.99
N VAL A 350 28.92 24.53 3.09
CA VAL A 350 30.33 24.18 3.28
C VAL A 350 31.24 25.29 2.78
N LYS A 351 32.44 25.40 3.36
CA LYS A 351 33.48 26.33 2.90
C LYS A 351 34.14 25.78 1.64
N GLY A 352 34.32 26.63 0.64
CA GLY A 352 35.00 26.28 -0.61
C GLY A 352 34.48 27.06 -1.82
N THR A 353 35.21 26.97 -2.93
CA THR A 353 34.78 27.47 -4.23
C THR A 353 34.32 26.31 -5.10
N PHE A 354 33.04 26.34 -5.46
CA PHE A 354 32.40 25.34 -6.33
C PHE A 354 32.14 25.97 -7.70
N GLY A 355 32.27 25.18 -8.76
CA GLY A 355 32.18 25.67 -10.14
C GLY A 355 32.30 24.53 -11.15
N ALA A 356 32.66 24.86 -12.41
CA ALA A 356 32.59 23.95 -13.56
C ALA A 356 33.42 22.66 -13.50
N ARG A 357 34.28 22.49 -12.48
CA ARG A 357 35.10 21.28 -12.27
C ARG A 357 34.90 20.61 -10.90
N ASN A 358 34.17 21.25 -9.97
CA ASN A 358 33.89 20.75 -8.62
C ASN A 358 32.50 21.23 -8.19
N TYR A 359 31.52 20.32 -8.16
CA TYR A 359 30.13 20.63 -7.87
C TYR A 359 29.80 20.52 -6.39
N SER A 360 28.82 21.30 -5.93
CA SER A 360 28.31 21.24 -4.56
C SER A 360 27.20 20.21 -4.36
N ASP A 361 27.01 19.28 -5.31
CA ASP A 361 25.90 18.31 -5.35
C ASP A 361 25.74 17.54 -4.04
N CYS A 362 26.84 16.99 -3.53
CA CYS A 362 26.87 16.17 -2.32
C CYS A 362 26.69 16.97 -1.02
N PHE A 363 26.61 18.31 -1.11
CA PHE A 363 26.53 19.22 0.03
C PHE A 363 25.24 20.05 0.03
N GLN A 364 24.32 19.82 -0.90
CA GLN A 364 23.01 20.47 -0.90
C GLN A 364 22.17 20.01 0.30
N ARG A 365 21.45 20.93 0.95
CA ARG A 365 20.49 20.52 1.99
C ARG A 365 19.29 19.87 1.30
N PRO A 366 18.79 18.73 1.81
CA PRO A 366 17.55 18.17 1.32
C PRO A 366 16.42 19.18 1.53
N SER A 367 15.62 19.42 0.51
CA SER A 367 14.34 20.09 0.68
C SER A 367 13.40 19.09 1.33
N ASN A 368 13.20 19.19 2.64
CA ASN A 368 12.09 18.50 3.28
C ASN A 368 10.81 19.16 2.76
N GLY A 369 10.16 18.51 1.79
CA GLY A 369 8.80 18.84 1.41
C GLY A 369 7.88 18.47 2.57
N SER A 370 7.29 19.47 3.20
CA SER A 370 6.13 19.29 4.09
C SER A 370 4.87 19.12 3.28
#